data_AF-A0A2V9ICD2-F1
#
_entry.id   AF-A0A2V9ICD2-F1
#
_cell.length_a   1.000
_cell.length_b   1.000
_cell.length_c   1.000
_cell.angle_alpha   90.00
_cell.angle_beta   90.00
_cell.angle_gamma   90.00
#
_symmetry.space_group_name_H-M   'P 1'
#
loop_
_entity.id
_entity.type
_entity.pdbx_description
1 polymer ?
#
loop_
_entity_poly.entity_id
_entity_poly.type
_entity_poly.pdbx_seq_one_letter_code
_entity_poly.pdbx_strand_id
1 'polypeptide(L)' 'MSDYIGFGIFLGWGLWWLVFPNSAIRFYSGFTPGGLKAPRPLVVRLAGAFVLLLVVMLAVFAKK' A
#
# COMPACT_ATOMS: atom_id res chain seq x y z
N MET A 1 15.39 4.98 15.28
CA MET A 1 14.26 5.94 15.36
C MET A 1 13.65 6.18 13.98
N SER A 2 14.46 6.27 12.93
CA SER A 2 13.98 6.34 11.54
C SER A 2 13.19 5.10 11.10
N ASP A 3 13.50 3.91 11.65
CA ASP A 3 12.81 2.66 11.27
C ASP A 3 11.31 2.69 11.61
N TYR A 4 10.94 3.23 12.77
CA TYR A 4 9.54 3.36 13.18
C TYR A 4 8.75 4.32 12.30
N ILE A 5 9.39 5.36 11.77
CA ILE A 5 8.77 6.31 10.84
C ILE A 5 8.50 5.61 9.50
N GLY A 6 9.48 4.87 8.98
CA GLY A 6 9.31 4.04 7.79
C GLY A 6 8.15 3.05 7.97
N PHE A 7 8.14 2.33 9.09
CA PHE A 7 7.06 1.40 9.45
C PHE A 7 5.69 2.06 9.43
N GLY A 8 5.52 3.20 10.11
CA GLY A 8 4.25 3.92 10.17
C GLY A 8 3.76 4.38 8.80
N ILE A 9 4.66 4.87 7.95
CA ILE A 9 4.33 5.29 6.58
C ILE A 9 3.88 4.09 5.75
N PHE A 10 4.63 2.99 5.76
CA PHE A 10 4.28 1.80 4.97
C PHE A 10 3.00 1.11 5.47
N LEU A 11 2.77 1.07 6.78
CA LEU A 11 1.52 0.58 7.37
C LEU A 11 0.34 1.46 6.96
N GLY A 12 0.44 2.78 7.14
CA GLY A 12 -0.59 3.72 6.74
C GLY A 12 -0.89 3.65 5.24
N TRP A 13 0.15 3.50 4.43
CA TRP A 13 0.03 3.37 2.98
C TRP A 13 -0.67 2.08 2.55
N GLY A 14 -0.26 0.93 3.10
CA GLY A 14 -0.89 -0.36 2.84
C GLY A 14 -2.35 -0.39 3.31
N LEU A 15 -2.64 0.21 4.48
CA LEU A 15 -3.99 0.32 5.02
C LEU A 15 -4.87 1.22 4.15
N TRP A 16 -4.34 2.34 3.66
CA TRP A 16 -5.05 3.23 2.75
C TRP A 16 -5.46 2.53 1.46
N TRP A 17 -4.59 1.73 0.85
CA TRP A 17 -4.92 0.94 -0.34
C TRP A 17 -6.01 -0.10 -0.08
N LEU A 18 -6.03 -0.67 1.13
CA LEU A 18 -6.97 -1.71 1.53
C LEU A 18 -8.37 -1.14 1.83
N VAL A 19 -8.44 -0.03 2.57
CA VAL A 19 -9.70 0.61 2.97
C VAL A 19 -10.29 1.46 1.84
N PHE A 20 -9.47 2.24 1.14
CA PHE A 20 -9.90 3.20 0.13
C PHE A 20 -9.26 2.93 -1.25
N PRO A 21 -9.50 1.76 -1.88
CA PRO A 21 -8.86 1.38 -3.14
C PRO A 21 -9.20 2.35 -4.28
N ASN A 22 -10.43 2.88 -4.33
CA ASN A 22 -10.83 3.85 -5.36
C ASN A 22 -10.07 5.18 -5.23
N SER A 23 -9.72 5.60 -4.01
CA SER A 23 -8.92 6.80 -3.76
C SER A 23 -7.49 6.59 -4.27
N ALA A 24 -6.89 5.45 -3.95
CA ALA A 24 -5.57 5.07 -4.45
C ALA A 24 -5.54 4.97 -5.98
N ILE A 25 -6.52 4.31 -6.60
CA ILE A 25 -6.64 4.23 -8.07
C ILE A 25 -6.68 5.63 -8.69
N ARG A 26 -7.52 6.52 -8.14
CA ARG A 26 -7.66 7.88 -8.66
C ARG A 26 -6.35 8.66 -8.52
N PHE A 27 -5.68 8.53 -7.38
CA PHE A 27 -4.37 9.12 -7.14
C PHE A 27 -3.36 8.66 -8.21
N TYR A 28 -3.18 7.35 -8.39
CA TYR A 28 -2.22 6.82 -9.37
C TYR A 28 -2.60 7.08 -10.82
N SER A 29 -3.89 7.09 -11.13
CA SER A 29 -4.36 7.43 -12.47
C SER A 29 -4.06 8.88 -12.84
N GLY A 30 -3.98 9.80 -11.86
CA GLY A 30 -3.58 11.18 -12.09
C GLY A 30 -2.09 11.35 -12.44
N PHE A 31 -1.24 10.40 -12.04
CA PHE A 31 0.20 10.41 -12.34
C PHE A 31 0.56 9.62 -13.61
N THR A 32 -0.38 8.87 -14.20
CA THR A 32 -0.13 8.08 -15.40
C THR A 32 -0.75 8.76 -16.63
N PRO A 33 0.02 9.52 -17.42
CA PRO A 33 -0.48 10.07 -18.67
C PRO A 33 -0.60 8.92 -19.68
N GLY A 34 -1.84 8.47 -19.97
CA GLY A 34 -2.05 7.47 -21.03
C GLY A 34 -3.18 6.47 -20.85
N GLY A 35 -4.01 6.58 -19.80
CA GLY A 35 -5.23 5.76 -19.72
C GLY A 35 -4.96 4.26 -19.63
N LEU A 36 -3.95 3.85 -18.86
CA LEU A 36 -3.87 2.45 -18.43
C LEU A 36 -5.20 2.07 -17.78
N LYS A 37 -5.79 0.96 -18.24
CA LYS A 37 -7.04 0.40 -17.72
C LYS A 37 -7.00 0.46 -16.19
N ALA A 38 -7.90 1.25 -15.59
CA ALA A 38 -7.94 1.42 -14.15
C ALA A 38 -7.96 0.02 -13.49
N PRO A 39 -6.96 -0.32 -12.65
CA PRO A 39 -6.91 -1.64 -12.05
C PRO A 39 -8.16 -1.86 -11.22
N ARG A 40 -8.69 -3.08 -11.24
CA ARG A 40 -9.88 -3.40 -10.46
C ARG A 40 -9.61 -3.09 -8.98
N PRO A 41 -10.57 -2.52 -8.22
CA PRO A 41 -10.39 -2.22 -6.80
C PRO A 41 -9.90 -3.41 -5.98
N LEU A 42 -10.28 -4.62 -6.38
CA LEU A 42 -9.82 -5.87 -5.78
C LEU A 42 -8.29 -6.05 -5.87
N VAL A 43 -7.67 -5.70 -7.00
CA VAL A 43 -6.22 -5.81 -7.20
C VAL A 43 -5.49 -4.83 -6.28
N VAL A 44 -6.01 -3.62 -6.13
CA VAL A 44 -5.44 -2.60 -5.23
C VAL A 44 -5.55 -3.02 -3.77
N ARG A 45 -6.69 -3.63 -3.37
CA ARG A 45 -6.83 -4.22 -2.03
C ARG A 45 -5.84 -5.35 -1.77
N LEU A 46 -5.64 -6.25 -2.74
CA LEU A 46 -4.68 -7.35 -2.63
C LEU A 46 -3.24 -6.82 -2.52
N ALA A 47 -2.89 -5.78 -3.30
CA ALA A 47 -1.59 -5.16 -3.22
C ALA A 47 -1.38 -4.44 -1.86
N GLY A 48 -2.40 -3.76 -1.34
CA GLY A 48 -2.38 -3.18 0.01
C GLY A 48 -2.21 -4.24 1.11
N ALA A 49 -2.93 -5.36 1.02
CA ALA A 49 -2.80 -6.49 1.93
C ALA A 49 -1.40 -7.12 1.88
N PHE A 50 -0.81 -7.23 0.68
CA PHE A 50 0.55 -7.72 0.49
C PHE A 50 1.60 -6.80 1.12
N VAL A 51 1.45 -5.48 0.97
CA VAL A 51 2.32 -4.49 1.64
C VAL A 51 2.22 -4.64 3.16
N LEU A 52 1.01 -4.75 3.70
CA LEU A 52 0.82 -4.95 5.15
C LEU A 52 1.47 -6.24 5.64
N LEU A 53 1.32 -7.33 4.90
CA LEU A 53 1.98 -8.61 5.20
C LEU A 53 3.50 -8.47 5.24
N LEU A 54 4.10 -7.82 4.24
CA LEU A 54 5.54 -7.57 4.19
C LEU A 54 6.01 -6.74 5.39
N VAL A 55 5.29 -5.68 5.72
CA VAL A 55 5.60 -4.83 6.88
C VAL A 55 5.54 -5.66 8.16
N VAL A 56 4.47 -6.41 8.40
CA VAL A 56 4.35 -7.28 9.59
C VAL A 56 5.47 -8.31 9.63
N MET A 57 5.80 -8.94 8.51
CA MET A 57 6.88 -9.91 8.43
C MET A 57 8.24 -9.28 8.76
N LEU A 58 8.54 -8.11 8.21
CA LEU A 58 9.75 -7.35 8.53
C LEU A 58 9.80 -6.98 10.02
N ALA A 59 8.67 -6.59 10.64
CA ALA A 59 8.63 -6.29 12.07
C ALA A 59 8.95 -7.52 12.93
N VAL A 60 8.49 -8.70 12.52
CA VAL A 60 8.75 -9.96 13.21
C VAL A 60 10.20 -10.38 13.05
N PHE A 61 10.77 -10.29 11.85
CA PHE A 61 12.17 -10.64 11.60
C PHE A 61 13.14 -9.64 12.22
N ALA A 62 12.85 -8.34 12.20
CA ALA A 62 13.68 -7.32 12.82
C ALA A 62 13.68 -7.39 14.36
N LYS A 63 12.68 -8.05 14.96
CA LYS A 63 12.64 -8.33 16.39
C LYS A 63 13.51 -9.54 16.80
N LYS A 64 13.98 -10.34 15.85
CA LYS A 64 14.70 -11.59 16.08
C LYS A 64 16.19 -11.40 15.88
#